data_AF-A0A150AYB4-F1
#
_entry.id   AF-A0A150AYB4-F1
#
_cell.length_a   1.000
_cell.length_b   1.000
_cell.length_c   1.000
_cell.angle_alpha   90.00
_cell.angle_beta   90.00
_cell.angle_gamma   90.00
#
_symmetry.space_group_name_H-M   'P 1'
#
loop_
_entity.id
_entity.type
_entity.pdbx_description
1 polymer ?
#
loop_
_entity_poly.entity_id
_entity_poly.type
_entity_poly.pdbx_seq_one_letter_code
_entity_poly.pdbx_strand_id
1 'polypeptide(L)'
;MKKIMFLLLLFIVISSSIFVLSHFNNTHTDIPFSTKVTKNNYGKQDGITMFQAYQLGLKEARKIDDACELIYIGSIEDGENSGQNGKKENWNMILGLLNEKND
;
A
#
# COMPACT_ATOMS: atom_id res chain seq x y z
N MET A 1 21.53 -39.03 -27.58
CA MET A 1 21.26 -37.64 -28.00
C MET A 1 19.88 -37.14 -27.57
N LYS A 2 18.77 -37.82 -27.94
CA LYS A 2 17.40 -37.39 -27.56
C LYS A 2 17.16 -37.20 -26.05
N LYS A 3 17.73 -38.08 -25.20
CA LYS A 3 17.63 -37.99 -23.72
C LYS A 3 18.33 -36.75 -23.14
N ILE A 4 19.44 -36.32 -23.74
CA ILE A 4 20.21 -35.14 -23.32
C ILE A 4 19.47 -33.87 -23.71
N MET A 5 18.88 -33.85 -24.90
CA MET A 5 18.05 -32.75 -25.38
C MET A 5 16.80 -32.53 -24.53
N PHE A 6 16.18 -33.63 -24.07
CA PHE A 6 15.05 -33.57 -23.15
C PHE A 6 15.45 -32.99 -21.78
N LEU A 7 16.62 -33.36 -21.26
CA LEU A 7 17.13 -32.84 -19.99
C LEU A 7 17.40 -31.33 -20.04
N LEU A 8 17.94 -30.84 -21.16
CA LEU A 8 18.17 -29.41 -21.41
C LEU A 8 16.86 -28.61 -21.46
N LEU A 9 15.84 -29.12 -22.14
CA LEU A 9 14.52 -28.49 -22.19
C LEU A 9 13.87 -28.39 -20.80
N LEU A 10 14.02 -29.44 -19.99
CA LEU A 10 13.49 -29.47 -18.62
C LEU A 10 14.17 -28.42 -17.73
N PHE A 11 15.48 -28.24 -17.89
CA PHE A 11 16.24 -27.22 -17.16
C PHE A 11 15.80 -25.79 -17.52
N ILE A 12 15.51 -25.53 -18.81
CA ILE A 12 15.00 -24.22 -19.28
C ILE A 12 13.62 -23.93 -18.69
N VAL A 13 12.73 -24.92 -18.62
CA VAL A 13 11.38 -24.74 -18.05
C VAL A 13 11.42 -24.51 -16.54
N ILE A 14 12.27 -25.23 -15.81
CA ILE A 14 12.41 -25.06 -14.35
C ILE A 14 13.04 -23.68 -14.03
N SER A 15 14.09 -23.30 -14.75
CA SER A 15 14.77 -22.01 -14.53
C SER A 15 13.87 -20.82 -14.84
N SER A 16 13.05 -20.89 -15.90
CA SER A 16 12.10 -19.82 -16.20
C SER A 16 11.01 -19.68 -15.14
N SER A 17 10.51 -20.79 -14.59
CA SER A 17 9.50 -20.76 -13.53
C SER A 17 10.05 -20.25 -12.19
N ILE A 18 11.30 -20.57 -11.85
CA ILE A 18 11.99 -19.99 -10.69
C ILE A 18 12.25 -18.49 -10.89
N PHE A 19 12.63 -18.07 -12.10
CA PHE A 19 12.86 -16.65 -12.42
C PHE A 19 11.57 -15.82 -12.30
N VAL A 20 10.44 -16.35 -12.77
CA VAL A 20 9.12 -15.71 -12.62
C VAL A 20 8.74 -15.59 -11.14
N LEU A 21 8.91 -16.65 -10.34
CA LEU A 21 8.65 -16.57 -8.89
C LEU A 21 9.55 -15.56 -8.18
N SER A 22 10.83 -15.45 -8.56
CA SER A 22 11.77 -14.47 -8.02
C SER A 22 11.40 -13.03 -8.41
N HIS A 23 10.90 -12.82 -9.64
CA HIS A 23 10.42 -11.51 -10.08
C HIS A 23 9.16 -11.05 -9.33
N PHE A 24 8.30 -12.00 -8.91
CA PHE A 24 7.13 -11.70 -8.08
C PHE A 24 7.46 -11.64 -6.57
N ASN A 25 8.62 -12.14 -6.15
CA ASN A 25 9.04 -12.15 -4.75
C ASN A 25 10.07 -11.05 -4.47
N ASN A 26 9.72 -9.80 -4.76
CA ASN A 26 10.13 -8.68 -3.92
C ASN A 26 9.44 -7.40 -4.37
N THR A 27 9.07 -6.61 -3.36
CA THR A 27 8.43 -5.30 -3.46
C THR A 27 6.96 -5.38 -3.90
N HIS A 28 6.10 -5.77 -2.96
CA HIS A 28 4.92 -4.94 -2.73
C HIS A 28 5.46 -3.55 -2.43
N THR A 29 5.58 -2.81 -3.52
CA THR A 29 5.80 -1.39 -3.66
C THR A 29 5.69 -0.64 -2.33
N ASP A 30 6.83 -0.48 -1.67
CA ASP A 30 7.15 0.77 -1.02
C ASP A 30 7.15 1.83 -2.13
N ILE A 31 5.95 2.23 -2.58
CA ILE A 31 5.78 3.48 -3.31
C ILE A 31 6.37 4.49 -2.33
N PRO A 32 7.51 5.15 -2.64
CA PRO A 32 8.06 6.12 -1.71
C PRO A 32 6.97 7.16 -1.51
N PHE A 33 6.38 7.15 -0.32
CA PHE A 33 5.31 8.05 0.06
C PHE A 33 5.95 9.44 0.19
N SER A 34 6.12 10.10 -0.94
CA SER A 34 6.53 11.49 -1.04
C SER A 34 5.27 12.33 -1.16
N THR A 35 4.41 12.30 -0.14
CA THR A 35 3.65 13.51 0.13
C THR A 35 4.52 14.32 1.09
N LYS A 36 5.38 15.17 0.52
CA LYS A 36 5.36 16.52 1.07
C LYS A 36 3.90 16.93 0.96
N VAL A 37 3.18 16.92 2.09
CA VAL A 37 1.92 17.65 2.22
C VAL A 37 2.33 19.08 1.93
N THR A 38 2.32 19.41 0.65
CA THR A 38 2.88 20.65 0.16
C THR A 38 1.78 21.62 0.50
N LYS A 39 1.90 22.28 1.65
CA LYS A 39 1.28 23.59 1.79
C LYS A 39 1.78 24.36 0.58
N ASN A 40 0.92 24.52 -0.42
CA ASN A 40 1.22 25.44 -1.50
C ASN A 40 1.42 26.82 -0.85
N ASN A 41 2.16 27.70 -1.51
CA ASN A 41 2.48 29.04 -0.98
C ASN A 41 1.23 29.94 -0.74
N TYR A 42 0.03 29.40 -0.98
CA TYR A 42 -1.28 30.02 -0.77
C TYR A 42 -2.03 29.46 0.44
N GLY A 43 -1.42 28.56 1.22
CA GLY A 43 -2.00 28.00 2.44
C GLY A 43 -3.06 26.92 2.23
N LYS A 44 -3.32 26.51 0.98
CA LYS A 44 -4.26 25.43 0.67
C LYS A 44 -3.57 24.08 0.69
N GLN A 45 -4.13 23.14 1.43
CA GLN A 45 -3.61 21.79 1.51
C GLN A 45 -4.15 21.01 0.30
N ASP A 46 -3.28 20.53 -0.58
CA ASP A 46 -3.73 19.66 -1.67
C ASP A 46 -4.33 18.39 -1.06
N GLY A 47 -5.65 18.20 -1.23
CA GLY A 47 -6.35 17.04 -0.70
C GLY A 47 -5.77 15.72 -1.19
N ILE A 48 -5.89 14.69 -0.37
CA ILE A 48 -5.41 13.33 -0.67
C ILE A 48 -6.59 12.43 -1.02
N THR A 49 -6.32 11.35 -1.75
CA THR A 49 -7.34 10.34 -2.04
C THR A 49 -7.58 9.43 -0.83
N MET A 50 -8.73 8.73 -0.82
CA MET A 50 -9.03 7.72 0.19
C MET A 50 -7.92 6.66 0.32
N PHE A 51 -7.33 6.24 -0.80
CA PHE A 51 -6.25 5.25 -0.81
C PHE A 51 -4.97 5.80 -0.16
N GLN A 52 -4.63 7.07 -0.41
CA GLN A 52 -3.48 7.71 0.23
C GLN A 52 -3.71 7.90 1.74
N ALA A 53 -4.93 8.28 2.13
CA ALA A 53 -5.32 8.37 3.53
C ALA A 53 -5.21 7.00 4.22
N TYR A 54 -5.72 5.93 3.59
CA TYR A 54 -5.58 4.54 4.05
C TYR A 54 -4.13 4.15 4.29
N GLN A 55 -3.25 4.37 3.31
CA GLN A 55 -1.83 4.04 3.43
C GLN A 55 -1.15 4.81 4.57
N LEU A 56 -1.49 6.09 4.75
CA LEU A 56 -1.00 6.90 5.86
C LEU A 56 -1.43 6.34 7.22
N GLY A 57 -2.73 6.07 7.40
CA GLY A 57 -3.25 5.56 8.66
C GLY A 57 -2.66 4.20 9.01
N LEU A 58 -2.58 3.27 8.06
CA LEU A 58 -1.94 1.98 8.27
C LEU A 58 -0.46 2.11 8.64
N LYS A 59 0.29 2.99 7.96
CA LYS A 59 1.70 3.20 8.27
C LYS A 59 1.90 3.68 9.70
N GLU A 60 1.03 4.55 10.20
CA GLU A 60 1.12 5.03 11.58
C GLU A 60 0.66 3.96 12.59
N ALA A 61 -0.43 3.24 12.33
CA ALA A 61 -0.90 2.19 13.23
C ALA A 61 0.06 1.00 13.33
N ARG A 62 0.73 0.62 12.22
CA ARG A 62 1.75 -0.44 12.23
C ARG A 62 2.98 -0.13 13.08
N LYS A 63 3.24 1.15 13.39
CA LYS A 63 4.29 1.49 14.39
C LYS A 63 3.93 1.02 15.80
N ILE A 64 2.66 0.77 16.05
CA ILE A 64 2.10 0.37 17.34
C ILE A 64 1.77 -1.11 17.33
N ASP A 65 1.12 -1.59 16.28
CA ASP A 65 0.71 -2.99 16.10
C ASP A 65 0.73 -3.37 14.61
N ASP A 66 1.61 -4.28 14.23
CA ASP A 66 1.73 -4.78 12.86
C ASP A 66 0.46 -5.48 12.37
N ALA A 67 -0.34 -6.02 13.29
CA ALA A 67 -1.61 -6.67 13.01
C ALA A 67 -2.80 -5.70 12.99
N CYS A 68 -2.58 -4.38 12.91
CA CYS A 68 -3.68 -3.43 12.85
C CYS A 68 -4.59 -3.64 11.61
N GLU A 69 -5.90 -3.45 11.80
CA GLU A 69 -6.91 -3.62 10.76
C GLU A 69 -7.77 -2.37 10.58
N LEU A 70 -8.18 -2.10 9.34
CA LEU A 70 -9.10 -1.01 9.05
C LEU A 70 -10.52 -1.38 9.47
N ILE A 71 -11.07 -0.59 10.40
CA ILE A 71 -12.48 -0.69 10.82
C ILE A 71 -13.32 0.27 9.99
N TYR A 72 -12.83 1.51 9.79
CA TYR A 72 -13.60 2.54 9.10
C TYR A 72 -12.68 3.56 8.44
N ILE A 73 -13.08 4.03 7.26
CA ILE A 73 -12.53 5.23 6.62
C ILE A 73 -13.66 6.01 5.95
N GLY A 74 -13.65 7.33 6.11
CA GLY A 74 -14.62 8.22 5.50
C GLY A 74 -14.10 9.64 5.35
N SER A 75 -14.68 10.39 4.42
CA SER A 75 -14.39 11.81 4.30
C SER A 75 -15.10 12.60 5.40
N ILE A 76 -14.47 13.65 5.92
CA ILE A 76 -15.16 14.60 6.80
C ILE A 76 -16.03 15.52 5.93
N GLU A 77 -17.30 15.69 6.31
CA GLU A 77 -18.14 16.76 5.75
C GLU A 77 -17.75 18.07 6.43
N ASP A 78 -16.77 18.76 5.84
CA ASP A 78 -16.24 20.05 6.30
C ASP A 78 -16.89 21.25 5.60
N GLY A 79 -17.89 21.02 4.73
CA GLY A 79 -18.55 22.05 3.94
C GLY A 79 -17.69 22.63 2.82
N GLU A 80 -16.47 22.11 2.64
CA GLU A 80 -15.57 22.50 1.56
C GLU A 80 -15.98 21.82 0.25
N ASN A 81 -15.85 22.55 -0.87
CA ASN A 81 -15.96 21.98 -2.22
C ASN A 81 -14.70 21.17 -2.58
N SER A 82 -14.28 20.26 -1.70
CA SER A 82 -13.26 19.25 -1.95
C SER A 82 -13.91 17.99 -2.52
N GLY A 83 -13.22 17.22 -3.34
CA GLY A 83 -13.77 16.00 -3.98
C GLY A 83 -13.37 15.81 -5.44
N GLN A 84 -12.70 16.79 -6.05
CA GLN A 84 -12.21 16.66 -7.42
C GLN A 84 -11.26 15.47 -7.53
N ASN A 85 -11.56 14.54 -8.45
CA ASN A 85 -10.81 13.30 -8.65
C ASN A 85 -10.70 12.41 -7.40
N GLY A 86 -11.70 12.44 -6.51
CA GLY A 86 -11.73 11.61 -5.29
C GLY A 86 -10.75 12.08 -4.20
N LYS A 87 -10.23 13.30 -4.30
CA LYS A 87 -9.38 13.92 -3.29
C LYS A 87 -10.21 14.72 -2.29
N LYS A 88 -9.97 14.53 -1.01
CA LYS A 88 -10.52 15.32 0.09
C LYS A 88 -9.40 15.86 0.94
N GLU A 89 -9.60 17.05 1.51
CA GLU A 89 -8.63 17.67 2.41
C GLU A 89 -8.55 16.86 3.71
N ASN A 90 -9.71 16.41 4.21
CA ASN A 90 -9.84 15.71 5.48
C ASN A 90 -10.45 14.32 5.33
N TRP A 91 -9.81 13.34 5.98
CA TRP A 91 -10.27 11.96 6.09
C TRP A 91 -10.26 11.53 7.55
N ASN A 92 -11.34 10.87 7.98
CA ASN A 92 -11.43 10.20 9.26
C ASN A 92 -11.21 8.71 9.08
N MET A 93 -10.44 8.11 9.98
CA MET A 93 -10.13 6.69 9.97
C MET A 93 -10.18 6.12 11.38
N ILE A 94 -10.70 4.90 11.50
CA ILE A 94 -10.63 4.08 12.71
C ILE A 94 -9.89 2.80 12.34
N LEU A 95 -8.79 2.55 13.05
CA LEU A 95 -7.99 1.34 12.94
C LEU A 95 -8.10 0.57 14.24
N GLY A 96 -8.44 -0.71 14.14
CA GLY A 96 -8.35 -1.64 15.26
C GLY A 96 -6.90 -2.06 15.43
N LEU A 97 -6.41 -2.00 16.67
CA LEU A 97 -5.16 -2.64 17.05
C LEU A 97 -5.56 -3.98 17.68
N LEU A 98 -5.11 -5.08 17.07
CA LEU A 98 -5.46 -6.43 17.49
C LEU A 98 -4.69 -6.88 18.73
N ASN A 99 -3.59 -6.19 19.07
CA ASN A 99 -2.69 -6.41 20.21
C ASN A 99 -2.92 -7.77 20.88
N GLU A 100 -2.27 -8.81 20.35
CA GLU A 100 -2.20 -10.12 20.98
C GLU A 100 -1.54 -9.96 22.35
N LYS A 101 -2.34 -9.66 23.38
CA LYS A 101 -1.98 -9.99 24.75
C LYS A 101 -1.88 -11.51 24.79
N ASN A 102 -0.66 -12.01 24.59
CA ASN A 102 -0.27 -13.33 25.03
C ASN A 102 -0.35 -13.34 26.57
N ASP A 103 -1.55 -13.59 27.09
CA ASP A 103 -1.76 -13.98 28.49
C ASP A 103 -1.25 -15.41 28.73
#